data_AF-A0A978SE19-F1
#
_entry.id   AF-A0A978SE19-F1
#
_cell.length_a   1.000
_cell.length_b   1.000
_cell.length_c   1.000
_cell.angle_alpha   90.00
_cell.angle_beta   90.00
_cell.angle_gamma   90.00
#
_symmetry.space_group_name_H-M   'P 1'
#
loop_
_entity.id
_entity.type
_entity.pdbx_description
1 polymer ?
#
loop_
_entity_poly.entity_id
_entity_poly.type
_entity_poly.pdbx_seq_one_letter_code
_entity_poly.pdbx_strand_id
1 'polypeptide(L)'
;MSISPRSYPPKLLLALRQQQRDASEQGLSLTECLVAIIILSLLGLAITPPMFLAAGTRVQARRADQANQIAQSEIDRVRSMVERGSSTLTVSDLPAIATATNLKDAAAATPTTTVSATNPLLTNAKCNSSSLYARDVLQVPVSSVVLVDQDGDCTPDYMMQVFRSQGNAATASDVPTSFQVGVRVYAITQGAASQTLMTDRTASLIIGTGPKDKVDGNKRRPLAVLYSTVTRSDTSGGLGGLCRQLGGTDTTCK
;
A
#
# COMPACT_ATOMS: atom_id res chain seq x y z
N MET A 1 39.74 3.27 -65.13
CA MET A 1 39.11 2.08 -64.51
C MET A 1 37.68 2.01 -65.02
N SER A 2 37.42 1.08 -65.93
CA SER A 2 36.16 0.95 -66.68
C SER A 2 35.25 -0.05 -65.96
N ILE A 3 34.00 0.33 -65.69
CA ILE A 3 32.99 -0.56 -65.13
C ILE A 3 31.75 -0.47 -66.03
N SER A 4 31.47 -1.58 -66.71
CA SER A 4 30.30 -1.81 -67.56
C SER A 4 29.12 -2.33 -66.72
N PRO A 5 27.87 -1.89 -66.95
CA PRO A 5 26.70 -2.51 -66.33
C PRO A 5 26.20 -3.71 -67.16
N ARG A 6 26.08 -4.87 -66.51
CA ARG A 6 25.43 -6.07 -67.05
C ARG A 6 23.91 -5.89 -67.05
N SER A 7 23.31 -6.16 -68.22
CA SER A 7 21.87 -6.20 -68.48
C SER A 7 21.30 -7.56 -68.08
N TYR A 8 20.23 -7.59 -67.26
CA TYR A 8 19.46 -8.80 -66.94
C TYR A 8 18.14 -8.81 -67.73
N PRO A 9 17.72 -9.94 -68.32
CA PRO A 9 16.52 -10.00 -69.15
C PRO A 9 15.22 -10.06 -68.31
N PRO A 10 14.15 -9.35 -68.73
CA PRO A 10 12.88 -9.29 -68.01
C PRO A 10 11.97 -10.43 -68.45
N LYS A 11 12.25 -11.67 -68.04
CA LYS A 11 11.35 -12.80 -68.34
C LYS A 11 10.80 -13.54 -67.13
N LEU A 12 11.23 -13.18 -65.92
CA LEU A 12 10.81 -13.86 -64.69
C LEU A 12 9.64 -13.17 -63.95
N LEU A 13 9.35 -11.91 -64.28
CA LEU A 13 8.26 -11.14 -63.63
C LEU A 13 6.86 -11.38 -64.22
N LEU A 14 6.76 -11.98 -65.40
CA LEU A 14 5.46 -12.23 -66.05
C LEU A 14 4.87 -13.59 -65.68
N ALA A 15 5.70 -14.60 -65.38
CA ALA A 15 5.23 -15.92 -64.96
C ALA A 15 4.61 -15.93 -63.55
N LEU A 16 5.06 -15.03 -62.64
CA LEU A 16 4.46 -14.89 -61.31
C LEU A 16 3.12 -14.12 -61.32
N ARG A 17 2.79 -13.42 -62.41
CA ARG A 17 1.53 -12.67 -62.54
C ARG A 17 0.38 -13.50 -63.11
N GLN A 18 0.69 -14.55 -63.88
CA GLN A 18 -0.33 -15.42 -64.47
C GLN A 18 -0.81 -16.51 -63.52
N GLN A 19 0.01 -16.93 -62.55
CA GLN A 19 -0.41 -17.89 -61.52
C GLN A 19 -1.40 -17.30 -60.49
N GLN A 20 -1.60 -15.98 -60.48
CA GLN A 20 -2.58 -15.31 -59.61
C GLN A 20 -3.99 -15.16 -60.22
N ARG A 21 -4.22 -15.54 -61.48
CA ARG A 21 -5.52 -15.33 -62.15
C ARG A 21 -6.43 -16.55 -62.25
N ASP A 22 -5.91 -17.75 -61.97
CA ASP A 22 -6.71 -18.99 -61.99
C ASP A 22 -7.13 -19.47 -60.59
N ALA A 23 -6.92 -18.64 -59.55
CA ALA A 23 -7.58 -18.82 -58.27
C ALA A 23 -9.01 -18.26 -58.39
N SER A 24 -9.82 -19.03 -59.12
CA SER A 24 -11.26 -19.24 -58.91
C SER A 24 -11.95 -18.15 -58.08
N GLU A 25 -12.77 -17.36 -58.74
CA GLU A 25 -13.85 -16.58 -58.11
C GLU A 25 -14.91 -17.54 -57.52
N GLN A 26 -14.52 -18.35 -56.55
CA GLN A 26 -15.42 -18.97 -55.59
C GLN A 26 -15.74 -17.89 -54.57
N GLY A 27 -16.90 -17.27 -54.76
CA GLY A 27 -17.39 -16.19 -53.93
C GLY A 27 -17.22 -16.51 -52.45
N LEU A 28 -16.81 -15.49 -51.70
CA LEU A 28 -16.94 -15.35 -50.25
C LEU A 28 -18.16 -16.14 -49.76
N SER A 29 -17.94 -17.39 -49.36
CA SER A 29 -19.05 -18.26 -49.03
C SER A 29 -19.62 -17.77 -47.70
N LEU A 30 -20.95 -17.68 -47.57
CA LEU A 30 -21.61 -17.36 -46.29
C LEU A 30 -21.06 -18.21 -45.12
N THR A 31 -20.60 -19.42 -45.41
CA THR A 31 -19.93 -20.33 -44.48
C THR A 31 -18.56 -19.85 -44.02
N GLU A 32 -17.74 -19.24 -44.88
CA GLU A 32 -16.43 -18.68 -44.49
C GLU A 32 -16.60 -17.47 -43.58
N CYS A 33 -17.55 -16.58 -43.89
CA CYS A 33 -17.89 -15.45 -43.01
C CYS A 33 -18.42 -15.91 -41.65
N LEU A 34 -19.26 -16.96 -41.62
CA LEU A 34 -19.78 -17.56 -40.39
C LEU A 34 -18.66 -18.17 -39.54
N VAL A 35 -17.74 -18.93 -40.14
CA VAL A 35 -16.59 -19.51 -39.44
C VAL A 35 -15.64 -18.41 -38.94
N ALA A 36 -15.43 -17.34 -39.72
CA ALA A 36 -14.62 -16.21 -39.31
C ALA A 36 -15.19 -15.51 -38.06
N ILE A 37 -16.52 -15.30 -38.00
CA ILE A 37 -17.18 -14.71 -36.81
C ILE A 37 -17.04 -15.64 -35.59
N ILE A 38 -17.20 -16.96 -35.77
CA ILE A 38 -17.01 -17.93 -34.68
C ILE A 38 -15.56 -17.88 -34.15
N ILE A 39 -14.56 -17.94 -35.03
CA ILE A 39 -13.15 -17.87 -34.65
C ILE A 39 -12.85 -16.55 -33.95
N LEU A 40 -13.35 -15.42 -34.47
CA LEU A 40 -13.16 -14.11 -33.87
C LEU A 40 -13.79 -14.03 -32.46
N SER A 41 -14.97 -14.62 -32.27
CA SER A 41 -15.62 -14.67 -30.96
C SER A 41 -14.84 -15.53 -29.95
N LEU A 42 -14.30 -16.67 -30.38
CA LEU A 42 -13.47 -17.54 -29.54
C LEU A 42 -12.14 -16.86 -29.17
N LEU A 43 -11.51 -16.16 -30.11
CA LEU A 43 -10.32 -15.36 -29.86
C LEU A 43 -10.61 -14.23 -28.87
N GLY A 44 -11.75 -13.56 -29.00
CA GLY A 44 -12.21 -12.55 -28.05
C GLY A 44 -12.36 -13.11 -26.63
N LEU A 45 -13.02 -14.28 -26.49
CA LEU A 45 -13.17 -14.96 -25.20
C LEU A 45 -11.84 -15.45 -24.62
N ALA A 46 -10.85 -15.80 -25.45
CA ALA A 46 -9.54 -16.24 -24.99
C ALA A 46 -8.64 -15.10 -24.47
N ILE A 47 -8.71 -13.91 -25.08
CA ILE A 47 -7.87 -12.76 -24.72
C ILE A 47 -8.41 -11.99 -23.51
N THR A 48 -9.73 -12.05 -23.29
CA THR A 48 -10.40 -11.25 -22.27
C THR A 48 -9.96 -11.58 -20.83
N PRO A 49 -9.97 -12.86 -20.37
CA PRO A 49 -9.59 -13.21 -19.00
C PRO A 49 -8.18 -12.75 -18.56
N PRO A 50 -7.09 -12.95 -19.35
CA PRO A 50 -5.77 -12.51 -18.93
C PRO A 50 -5.64 -10.99 -18.87
N MET A 51 -6.35 -10.23 -19.72
CA MET A 51 -6.36 -8.77 -19.64
C MET A 51 -7.00 -8.25 -18.36
N PHE A 52 -8.15 -8.80 -17.97
CA PHE A 52 -8.81 -8.44 -16.72
C PHE A 52 -7.96 -8.78 -15.49
N LEU A 53 -7.30 -9.94 -15.50
CA LEU A 53 -6.39 -10.34 -14.44
C LEU A 53 -5.21 -9.35 -14.32
N ALA A 54 -4.59 -8.99 -15.45
CA ALA A 54 -3.46 -8.06 -15.49
C ALA A 54 -3.83 -6.63 -15.06
N ALA A 55 -5.02 -6.16 -15.40
CA ALA A 55 -5.51 -4.87 -14.93
C ALA A 55 -5.77 -4.88 -13.42
N GLY A 56 -6.39 -5.96 -12.90
CA GLY A 56 -6.66 -6.13 -11.48
C GLY A 56 -5.40 -6.11 -10.62
N THR A 57 -4.34 -6.83 -11.02
CA THR A 57 -3.08 -6.86 -10.27
C THR A 57 -2.39 -5.51 -10.20
N ARG A 58 -2.46 -4.69 -11.27
CA ARG A 58 -1.89 -3.33 -11.28
C ARG A 58 -2.60 -2.39 -10.30
N VAL A 59 -3.93 -2.44 -10.25
CA VAL A 59 -4.71 -1.60 -9.31
C VAL A 59 -4.41 -2.01 -7.88
N GLN A 60 -4.36 -3.32 -7.62
CA GLN A 60 -4.00 -3.86 -6.32
C GLN A 60 -2.58 -3.46 -5.90
N ALA A 61 -1.60 -3.56 -6.80
CA ALA A 61 -0.22 -3.14 -6.55
C ALA A 61 -0.14 -1.65 -6.17
N ARG A 62 -0.80 -0.77 -6.93
CA ARG A 62 -0.84 0.67 -6.63
C ARG A 62 -1.40 0.96 -5.24
N ARG A 63 -2.49 0.28 -4.85
CA ARG A 63 -3.10 0.47 -3.52
C ARG A 63 -2.18 0.03 -2.39
N ALA A 64 -1.42 -1.05 -2.59
CA ALA A 64 -0.43 -1.51 -1.62
C ALA A 64 0.76 -0.54 -1.53
N ASP A 65 1.24 -0.03 -2.67
CA ASP A 65 2.31 0.97 -2.70
C ASP A 65 1.90 2.25 -1.97
N GLN A 66 0.68 2.74 -2.19
CA GLN A 66 0.12 3.88 -1.46
C GLN A 66 0.02 3.60 0.04
N ALA A 67 -0.50 2.44 0.43
CA ALA A 67 -0.58 2.06 1.85
C ALA A 67 0.81 1.98 2.53
N ASN A 68 1.82 1.49 1.81
CA ASN A 68 3.20 1.48 2.29
C ASN A 68 3.78 2.90 2.43
N GLN A 69 3.51 3.79 1.48
CA GLN A 69 3.94 5.19 1.56
C GLN A 69 3.31 5.90 2.76
N ILE A 70 2.01 5.69 3.02
CA ILE A 70 1.31 6.22 4.19
C ILE A 70 1.98 5.72 5.47
N ALA A 71 2.21 4.40 5.58
CA ALA A 71 2.82 3.81 6.77
C ALA A 71 4.25 4.31 7.03
N GLN A 72 5.06 4.46 5.98
CA GLN A 72 6.42 5.02 6.08
C GLN A 72 6.40 6.47 6.52
N SER A 73 5.52 7.29 5.91
CA SER A 73 5.40 8.71 6.25
C SER A 73 5.07 8.93 7.73
N GLU A 74 4.27 8.05 8.34
CA GLU A 74 3.95 8.13 9.75
C GLU A 74 5.12 7.71 10.65
N ILE A 75 5.86 6.68 10.28
CA ILE A 75 7.09 6.29 10.99
C ILE A 75 8.11 7.44 10.95
N ASP A 76 8.29 8.05 9.78
CA ASP A 76 9.20 9.19 9.61
C ASP A 76 8.72 10.41 10.39
N ARG A 77 7.40 10.65 10.46
CA ARG A 77 6.81 11.69 11.31
C ARG A 77 7.18 11.46 12.78
N VAL A 78 6.91 10.27 13.32
CA VAL A 78 7.23 9.94 14.72
C VAL A 78 8.73 10.01 14.98
N ARG A 79 9.55 9.50 14.06
CA ARG A 79 11.01 9.60 14.16
C ARG A 79 11.47 11.05 14.20
N SER A 80 10.99 11.89 13.27
CA SER A 80 11.35 13.30 13.22
C SER A 80 10.92 14.05 14.49
N MET A 81 9.79 13.69 15.09
CA MET A 81 9.30 14.29 16.33
C MET A 81 10.21 13.95 17.51
N VAL A 82 10.68 12.71 17.59
CA VAL A 82 11.61 12.25 18.64
C VAL A 82 13.01 12.81 18.44
N GLU A 83 13.53 12.79 17.21
CA GLU A 83 14.87 13.28 16.89
C GLU A 83 15.01 14.80 17.05
N ARG A 84 13.96 15.56 16.69
CA ARG A 84 13.96 17.02 16.87
C ARG A 84 13.86 17.42 18.33
N GLY A 85 13.54 16.48 19.23
CA GLY A 85 13.82 16.58 20.66
C GLY A 85 13.44 17.94 21.25
N SER A 86 12.26 18.48 20.88
CA SER A 86 11.80 19.73 21.47
C SER A 86 11.75 19.53 22.99
N SER A 87 12.25 20.51 23.76
CA SER A 87 12.25 20.48 25.23
C SER A 87 10.86 20.32 25.84
N THR A 88 9.82 20.40 25.00
CA THR A 88 8.40 20.27 25.30
C THR A 88 7.80 18.92 24.90
N LEU A 89 8.58 17.97 24.38
CA LEU A 89 8.05 16.66 23.99
C LEU A 89 7.57 15.92 25.24
N THR A 90 6.29 15.58 25.25
CA THR A 90 5.63 14.85 26.33
C THR A 90 5.21 13.47 25.85
N VAL A 91 4.90 12.56 26.78
CA VAL A 91 4.41 11.21 26.45
C VAL A 91 3.11 11.24 25.63
N SER A 92 2.27 12.27 25.81
CA SER A 92 1.03 12.50 25.06
C SER A 92 1.24 12.90 23.60
N ASP A 93 2.46 13.28 23.22
CA ASP A 93 2.79 13.59 21.82
C ASP A 93 3.18 12.31 21.05
N LEU A 94 3.53 11.24 21.77
CA LEU A 94 3.87 9.95 21.18
C LEU A 94 2.62 9.11 20.89
N PRO A 95 2.71 8.14 19.95
CA PRO A 95 1.65 7.17 19.75
C PRO A 95 1.26 6.43 21.03
N ALA A 96 0.04 5.90 21.10
CA ALA A 96 -0.41 5.18 22.27
C ALA A 96 0.33 3.85 22.47
N ILE A 97 0.54 3.49 23.74
CA ILE A 97 1.19 2.24 24.13
C ILE A 97 0.24 1.08 23.86
N ALA A 98 0.68 0.11 23.08
CA ALA A 98 0.04 -1.19 22.98
C ALA A 98 0.37 -2.01 24.25
N THR A 99 -0.66 -2.57 24.88
CA THR A 99 -0.53 -3.38 26.11
C THR A 99 0.01 -4.80 25.85
N ALA A 100 0.29 -5.16 24.60
CA ALA A 100 0.79 -6.47 24.23
C ALA A 100 2.30 -6.60 24.53
N THR A 101 2.71 -7.77 25.04
CA THR A 101 4.11 -8.10 25.34
C THR A 101 5.00 -7.99 24.10
N ASN A 102 4.50 -8.43 22.94
CA ASN A 102 5.10 -8.17 21.64
C ASN A 102 4.26 -7.14 20.90
N LEU A 103 4.91 -6.12 20.34
CA LEU A 103 4.22 -5.09 19.59
C LEU A 103 3.43 -5.65 18.39
N LYS A 104 3.93 -6.76 17.82
CA LYS A 104 3.28 -7.46 16.70
C LYS A 104 1.91 -8.06 17.06
N ASP A 105 1.69 -8.35 18.34
CA ASP A 105 0.46 -8.95 18.86
C ASP A 105 -0.54 -7.90 19.38
N ALA A 106 -0.27 -6.61 19.15
CA ALA A 106 -1.21 -5.54 19.46
C ALA A 106 -2.57 -5.80 18.78
N ALA A 107 -3.65 -5.67 19.57
CA ALA A 107 -5.01 -5.85 19.10
C ALA A 107 -5.32 -4.90 17.93
N ALA A 108 -6.15 -5.34 16.99
CA ALA A 108 -6.60 -4.49 15.91
C ALA A 108 -7.57 -3.43 16.47
N ALA A 109 -7.54 -2.24 15.89
CA ALA A 109 -8.48 -1.18 16.24
C ALA A 109 -9.92 -1.56 15.87
N THR A 110 -10.88 -0.95 16.55
CA THR A 110 -12.30 -1.05 16.18
C THR A 110 -12.67 0.19 15.36
N PRO A 111 -13.11 0.05 14.10
CA PRO A 111 -13.35 1.17 13.20
C PRO A 111 -14.56 2.04 13.59
N THR A 112 -15.28 1.70 14.67
CA THR A 112 -16.31 2.54 15.29
C THR A 112 -15.74 3.70 16.09
N THR A 113 -14.46 3.64 16.48
CA THR A 113 -13.76 4.76 17.14
C THR A 113 -12.83 5.43 16.14
N THR A 114 -13.38 6.35 15.36
CA THR A 114 -12.59 7.24 14.50
C THR A 114 -12.23 8.49 15.29
N VAL A 115 -10.94 8.79 15.38
CA VAL A 115 -10.53 10.07 15.98
C VAL A 115 -10.65 11.14 14.91
N SER A 116 -11.64 12.02 15.10
CA SER A 116 -11.75 13.26 14.35
C SER A 116 -10.71 14.24 14.86
N ALA A 117 -9.84 14.73 13.98
CA ALA A 117 -8.84 15.73 14.33
C ALA A 117 -9.17 17.08 13.69
N THR A 118 -8.88 18.15 14.42
CA THR A 118 -9.27 19.53 14.09
C THR A 118 -8.45 20.17 12.96
N ASN A 119 -7.44 19.49 12.40
CA ASN A 119 -6.58 20.04 11.34
C ASN A 119 -5.83 18.97 10.51
N PRO A 120 -6.48 18.36 9.53
CA PRO A 120 -6.02 17.11 8.90
C PRO A 120 -4.72 17.20 8.10
N LEU A 121 -3.99 16.08 8.07
CA LEU A 121 -2.88 15.72 7.21
C LEU A 121 -3.49 15.39 5.86
N LEU A 122 -4.00 16.44 5.24
CA LEU A 122 -4.46 16.40 3.88
C LEU A 122 -3.23 16.43 2.98
N THR A 123 -3.25 15.63 1.91
CA THR A 123 -2.46 15.96 0.71
C THR A 123 -2.94 17.28 0.09
N ASN A 124 -4.16 17.75 0.41
CA ASN A 124 -4.74 19.00 -0.07
C ASN A 124 -5.70 19.69 0.93
N ALA A 125 -5.38 20.90 1.40
CA ALA A 125 -6.05 21.66 2.48
C ALA A 125 -7.54 22.08 2.24
N LYS A 126 -8.29 21.40 1.36
CA LYS A 126 -9.63 21.79 0.90
C LYS A 126 -10.80 21.14 1.64
N CYS A 127 -10.56 20.19 2.53
CA CYS A 127 -11.62 19.46 3.23
C CYS A 127 -11.90 20.09 4.60
N ASN A 128 -13.15 20.47 4.88
CA ASN A 128 -13.55 21.01 6.17
C ASN A 128 -13.37 19.95 7.28
N SER A 129 -12.49 20.27 8.22
CA SER A 129 -11.91 19.42 9.24
C SER A 129 -12.95 18.84 10.21
N SER A 130 -13.11 17.52 10.18
CA SER A 130 -13.46 16.75 11.38
C SER A 130 -12.82 15.38 11.28
N SER A 131 -12.95 14.67 10.17
CA SER A 131 -12.71 13.23 10.11
C SER A 131 -11.28 12.78 9.72
N LEU A 132 -10.28 13.66 9.61
CA LEU A 132 -9.02 13.35 8.93
C LEU A 132 -7.79 13.63 9.82
N TYR A 133 -6.72 12.85 9.68
CA TYR A 133 -5.58 12.74 10.61
C TYR A 133 -4.80 14.04 10.86
N ALA A 134 -4.89 14.78 11.97
CA ALA A 134 -4.12 16.03 12.09
C ALA A 134 -2.60 15.89 12.32
N ARG A 135 -1.84 16.91 11.90
CA ARG A 135 -0.39 17.01 12.19
C ARG A 135 -0.10 17.16 13.70
N ASP A 136 -1.06 17.67 14.48
CA ASP A 136 -1.00 17.91 15.93
C ASP A 136 -1.93 16.97 16.73
N VAL A 137 -2.27 15.77 16.22
CA VAL A 137 -3.05 14.82 17.03
C VAL A 137 -2.23 14.32 18.22
N LEU A 138 -2.64 14.77 19.40
CA LEU A 138 -2.30 14.19 20.70
C LEU A 138 -2.72 12.72 20.71
N GLN A 139 -1.77 11.84 21.06
CA GLN A 139 -1.88 10.38 21.22
C GLN A 139 -3.23 9.74 20.84
N VAL A 140 -3.31 9.14 19.64
CA VAL A 140 -4.47 8.33 19.22
C VAL A 140 -4.50 7.01 20.01
N PRO A 141 -5.62 6.62 20.64
CA PRO A 141 -5.74 5.33 21.31
C PRO A 141 -5.46 4.16 20.36
N VAL A 142 -4.80 3.10 20.86
CA VAL A 142 -4.50 1.90 20.06
C VAL A 142 -5.76 1.25 19.49
N SER A 143 -6.89 1.37 20.17
CA SER A 143 -8.19 0.83 19.73
C SER A 143 -8.85 1.63 18.61
N SER A 144 -8.29 2.78 18.22
CA SER A 144 -8.88 3.70 17.26
C SER A 144 -8.11 3.72 15.95
N VAL A 145 -8.82 4.10 14.89
CA VAL A 145 -8.23 4.31 13.57
C VAL A 145 -8.26 5.78 13.20
N VAL A 146 -7.24 6.11 12.43
CA VAL A 146 -7.04 7.38 11.77
C VAL A 146 -7.51 7.22 10.34
N LEU A 147 -8.23 8.21 9.79
CA LEU A 147 -8.65 8.19 8.40
C LEU A 147 -7.71 9.07 7.56
N VAL A 148 -7.32 8.53 6.41
CA VAL A 148 -6.37 9.15 5.47
C VAL A 148 -7.03 9.24 4.09
N ASP A 149 -7.02 10.44 3.55
CA ASP A 149 -7.42 10.78 2.19
C ASP A 149 -6.15 11.02 1.38
N GLN A 150 -5.94 10.22 0.33
CA GLN A 150 -4.72 10.25 -0.46
C GLN A 150 -4.86 11.17 -1.68
N ASP A 151 -6.03 11.20 -2.32
CA ASP A 151 -6.24 11.92 -3.59
C ASP A 151 -6.86 13.33 -3.41
N GLY A 152 -7.25 13.67 -2.18
CA GLY A 152 -7.76 14.98 -1.82
C GLY A 152 -9.20 15.22 -2.27
N ASP A 153 -9.96 14.15 -2.49
CA ASP A 153 -11.38 14.21 -2.85
C ASP A 153 -12.32 14.37 -1.63
N CYS A 154 -11.74 14.50 -0.42
CA CYS A 154 -12.43 14.62 0.86
C CYS A 154 -13.18 13.36 1.30
N THR A 155 -12.94 12.23 0.65
CA THR A 155 -13.38 10.92 1.09
C THR A 155 -12.15 10.12 1.54
N PRO A 156 -12.19 9.51 2.74
CA PRO A 156 -11.03 8.77 3.20
C PRO A 156 -10.94 7.45 2.44
N ASP A 157 -9.78 7.21 1.83
CA ASP A 157 -9.43 5.98 1.11
C ASP A 157 -8.87 4.90 2.05
N TYR A 158 -8.19 5.32 3.11
CA TYR A 158 -7.43 4.44 3.99
C TYR A 158 -7.72 4.69 5.46
N MET A 159 -7.63 3.62 6.26
CA MET A 159 -7.59 3.69 7.71
C MET A 159 -6.20 3.32 8.18
N MET A 160 -5.65 4.07 9.11
CA MET A 160 -4.34 3.82 9.71
C MET A 160 -4.49 3.58 11.21
N GLN A 161 -3.83 2.57 11.73
CA GLN A 161 -3.67 2.32 13.16
C GLN A 161 -2.19 2.51 13.51
N VAL A 162 -1.92 3.38 14.47
CA VAL A 162 -0.56 3.70 14.93
C VAL A 162 -0.47 3.39 16.41
N PHE A 163 0.58 2.69 16.81
CA PHE A 163 0.79 2.30 18.20
C PHE A 163 2.27 2.08 18.47
N ARG A 164 2.67 2.08 19.73
CA ARG A 164 4.06 1.86 20.14
C ARG A 164 4.19 0.86 21.28
N SER A 165 5.39 0.35 21.51
CA SER A 165 5.71 -0.33 22.74
C SER A 165 5.91 0.67 23.89
N GLN A 166 5.86 0.18 25.13
CA GLN A 166 6.14 0.99 26.31
C GLN A 166 7.51 1.67 26.22
N GLY A 167 8.50 0.96 25.67
CA GLY A 167 9.86 1.45 25.49
C GLY A 167 10.66 1.48 26.79
N ASN A 168 11.91 1.91 26.68
CA ASN A 168 12.79 2.12 27.82
C ASN A 168 12.62 3.55 28.33
N ALA A 169 11.85 3.72 29.40
CA ALA A 169 11.66 4.99 30.11
C ALA A 169 11.97 4.80 31.61
N ALA A 170 12.46 5.85 32.28
CA ALA A 170 12.72 5.79 33.72
C ALA A 170 11.42 5.70 34.52
N THR A 171 10.37 6.39 34.08
CA THR A 171 9.01 6.29 34.60
C THR A 171 7.98 6.24 33.46
N ALA A 172 6.73 5.84 33.77
CA ALA A 172 5.66 5.75 32.77
C ALA A 172 5.25 7.11 32.16
N SER A 173 5.65 8.23 32.79
CA SER A 173 5.40 9.60 32.32
C SER A 173 6.60 10.21 31.60
N ASP A 174 7.74 9.52 31.57
CA ASP A 174 8.91 9.98 30.83
C ASP A 174 8.84 9.58 29.37
N VAL A 175 9.33 10.46 28.51
CA VAL A 175 9.55 10.13 27.10
C VAL A 175 10.60 9.02 27.03
N PRO A 176 10.27 7.84 26.46
CA PRO A 176 11.20 6.73 26.36
C PRO A 176 12.43 7.07 25.52
N THR A 177 13.60 6.60 25.95
CA THR A 177 14.86 6.72 25.20
C THR A 177 14.86 5.85 23.95
N SER A 178 14.12 4.75 23.98
CA SER A 178 13.92 3.91 22.81
C SER A 178 12.61 3.15 22.88
N PHE A 179 11.96 2.96 21.75
CA PHE A 179 10.70 2.21 21.63
C PHE A 179 10.52 1.69 20.20
N GLN A 180 9.60 0.74 20.05
CA GLN A 180 9.18 0.26 18.74
C GLN A 180 7.84 0.92 18.38
N VAL A 181 7.70 1.30 17.12
CA VAL A 181 6.46 1.83 16.53
C VAL A 181 5.93 0.80 15.55
N GLY A 182 4.62 0.58 15.59
CA GLY A 182 3.88 -0.23 14.63
C GLY A 182 2.84 0.63 13.92
N VAL A 183 2.79 0.50 12.60
CA VAL A 183 1.78 1.14 11.75
C VAL A 183 1.10 0.07 10.92
N ARG A 184 -0.23 0.07 10.93
CA ARG A 184 -1.07 -0.80 10.08
C ARG A 184 -2.00 0.05 9.25
N VAL A 185 -2.04 -0.19 7.95
CA VAL A 185 -2.91 0.55 7.02
C VAL A 185 -3.91 -0.40 6.38
N TYR A 186 -5.16 -0.01 6.34
CA TYR A 186 -6.30 -0.75 5.83
C TYR A 186 -6.99 0.05 4.73
N ALA A 187 -7.54 -0.59 3.70
CA ALA A 187 -8.40 0.08 2.73
C ALA A 187 -9.80 0.34 3.29
N ILE A 188 -10.36 1.49 2.97
CA ILE A 188 -11.75 1.82 3.21
C ILE A 188 -12.58 1.29 2.05
N THR A 189 -13.72 0.70 2.38
CA THR A 189 -14.78 0.41 1.41
C THR A 189 -16.10 0.80 2.05
N GLN A 190 -17.12 1.02 1.23
CA GLN A 190 -18.52 1.19 1.67
C GLN A 190 -18.85 0.20 2.82
N GLY A 191 -19.32 0.71 3.96
CA GLY A 191 -19.63 -0.07 5.17
C GLY A 191 -18.45 -0.44 6.10
N ALA A 192 -17.33 0.29 6.06
CA ALA A 192 -16.15 0.00 6.89
C ALA A 192 -16.37 0.15 8.41
N ALA A 193 -17.38 0.91 8.85
CA ALA A 193 -17.66 1.15 10.27
C ALA A 193 -18.08 -0.12 11.05
N SER A 194 -18.51 -1.20 10.37
CA SER A 194 -18.97 -2.45 11.00
C SER A 194 -18.07 -3.66 10.70
N GLN A 195 -16.84 -3.44 10.23
CA GLN A 195 -15.92 -4.52 9.87
C GLN A 195 -14.90 -4.78 10.98
N THR A 196 -14.60 -6.05 11.25
CA THR A 196 -13.59 -6.46 12.24
C THR A 196 -12.21 -6.34 11.60
N LEU A 197 -11.33 -5.48 12.10
CA LEU A 197 -9.96 -5.40 11.60
C LEU A 197 -9.15 -6.61 12.08
N MET A 198 -8.30 -7.15 11.20
CA MET A 198 -7.39 -8.24 11.52
C MET A 198 -6.00 -7.70 11.88
N THR A 199 -5.29 -8.47 12.70
CA THR A 199 -3.90 -8.22 13.12
C THR A 199 -2.89 -8.98 12.27
N ASP A 200 -3.28 -9.46 11.08
CA ASP A 200 -2.47 -10.39 10.31
C ASP A 200 -1.09 -9.82 10.02
N ARG A 201 -0.08 -10.66 10.29
CA ARG A 201 1.33 -10.29 10.38
C ARG A 201 1.97 -10.03 9.01
N THR A 202 1.26 -10.36 7.94
CA THR A 202 1.67 -10.16 6.56
C THR A 202 0.60 -9.35 5.83
N ALA A 203 1.02 -8.26 5.19
CA ALA A 203 0.22 -7.62 4.16
C ALA A 203 -0.07 -8.67 3.09
N SER A 204 -1.35 -8.98 2.86
CA SER A 204 -1.73 -9.98 1.87
C SER A 204 -2.64 -9.33 0.84
N LEU A 205 -2.20 -9.33 -0.41
CA LEU A 205 -3.06 -9.06 -1.55
C LEU A 205 -3.56 -10.41 -2.07
N ILE A 206 -4.87 -10.63 -1.99
CA ILE A 206 -5.50 -11.81 -2.59
C ILE A 206 -5.93 -11.41 -4.01
N ILE A 207 -5.43 -12.16 -4.99
CA ILE A 207 -5.77 -11.97 -6.40
C ILE A 207 -7.20 -12.48 -6.62
N GLY A 208 -8.08 -11.62 -7.12
CA GLY A 208 -9.44 -11.98 -7.48
C GLY A 208 -10.33 -10.79 -7.81
N THR A 209 -11.51 -11.06 -8.37
CA THR A 209 -12.41 -10.08 -8.99
C THR A 209 -13.30 -9.28 -8.01
N GLY A 210 -12.87 -9.06 -6.76
CA GLY A 210 -13.67 -8.33 -5.75
C GLY A 210 -12.83 -7.53 -4.74
N PRO A 211 -13.43 -6.84 -3.76
CA PRO A 211 -12.71 -6.18 -2.67
C PRO A 211 -12.10 -7.23 -1.73
N LYS A 212 -10.88 -7.67 -2.05
CA LYS A 212 -10.21 -8.84 -1.47
C LYS A 212 -9.41 -8.56 -0.19
N ASP A 213 -9.45 -7.33 0.29
CA ASP A 213 -9.08 -6.94 1.65
C ASP A 213 -10.07 -7.47 2.71
N LYS A 214 -11.20 -8.06 2.28
CA LYS A 214 -12.10 -8.84 3.14
C LYS A 214 -11.69 -10.32 3.17
N VAL A 215 -11.46 -10.84 4.37
CA VAL A 215 -11.37 -12.28 4.68
C VAL A 215 -12.71 -12.70 5.29
N ASP A 216 -13.11 -13.95 5.05
CA ASP A 216 -14.38 -14.57 5.47
C ASP A 216 -15.06 -13.90 6.69
N GLY A 217 -16.27 -13.37 6.47
CA GLY A 217 -17.11 -12.76 7.50
C GLY A 217 -16.61 -11.41 8.00
N ASN A 218 -16.87 -10.31 7.26
CA ASN A 218 -16.63 -8.91 7.65
C ASN A 218 -15.25 -8.58 8.25
N LYS A 219 -14.26 -9.48 8.12
CA LYS A 219 -12.92 -9.29 8.65
C LYS A 219 -12.04 -8.64 7.60
N ARG A 220 -11.26 -7.63 7.98
CA ARG A 220 -10.44 -6.85 7.03
C ARG A 220 -8.96 -6.93 7.37
N ARG A 221 -8.16 -7.29 6.37
CA ARG A 221 -6.71 -7.40 6.48
C ARG A 221 -6.01 -6.07 6.23
N PRO A 222 -4.84 -5.84 6.87
CA PRO A 222 -4.01 -4.69 6.53
C PRO A 222 -3.38 -4.86 5.14
N LEU A 223 -3.33 -3.77 4.39
CA LEU A 223 -2.60 -3.66 3.11
C LEU A 223 -1.12 -3.39 3.32
N ALA A 224 -0.75 -2.76 4.42
CA ALA A 224 0.62 -2.51 4.82
C ALA A 224 0.76 -2.66 6.34
N VAL A 225 1.84 -3.28 6.78
CA VAL A 225 2.20 -3.40 8.20
C VAL A 225 3.69 -3.13 8.31
N LEU A 226 4.05 -2.05 9.00
CA LEU A 226 5.45 -1.67 9.22
C LEU A 226 5.74 -1.58 10.71
N TYR A 227 6.92 -2.06 11.08
CA TYR A 227 7.46 -1.90 12.42
C TYR A 227 8.83 -1.23 12.31
N SER A 228 9.08 -0.24 13.14
CA SER A 228 10.37 0.45 13.20
C SER A 228 10.77 0.69 14.64
N THR A 229 12.07 0.72 14.88
CA THR A 229 12.61 1.16 16.17
C THR A 229 12.94 2.64 16.09
N VAL A 230 12.53 3.39 17.10
CA VAL A 230 12.85 4.81 17.29
C VAL A 230 13.70 4.94 18.55
N THR A 231 14.82 5.64 18.42
CA THR A 231 15.79 5.86 19.50
C THR A 231 16.08 7.34 19.60
N ARG A 232 16.21 7.81 20.83
CA ARG A 232 16.45 9.21 21.16
C ARG A 232 17.91 9.37 21.61
N SER A 233 18.70 10.11 20.83
CA SER A 233 20.17 10.19 20.99
C SER A 233 20.67 11.36 21.85
N ASP A 234 19.81 12.33 22.15
CA ASP A 234 20.15 13.58 22.85
C ASP A 234 20.11 13.48 24.39
N THR A 235 19.76 12.31 24.93
CA THR A 235 19.68 12.10 26.39
C THR A 235 20.91 11.35 26.91
N SER A 236 21.39 11.71 28.10
CA SER A 236 22.54 11.08 28.76
C SER A 236 22.37 9.56 29.02
N GLY A 237 21.13 9.04 28.88
CA GLY A 237 20.81 7.61 28.96
C GLY A 237 20.58 6.91 27.60
N GLY A 238 20.72 7.61 26.47
CA GLY A 238 20.40 7.08 25.14
C GLY A 238 21.23 5.86 24.74
N LEU A 239 22.54 5.87 25.03
CA LEU A 239 23.45 4.77 24.74
C LEU A 239 23.13 3.50 25.57
N GLY A 240 22.85 3.68 26.86
CA GLY A 240 22.42 2.58 27.74
C GLY A 240 21.05 2.03 27.35
N GLY A 241 20.12 2.88 26.92
CA GLY A 241 18.82 2.48 26.38
C GLY A 241 18.93 1.64 25.11
N LEU A 242 19.80 2.04 24.16
CA LEU A 242 20.06 1.28 22.94
C LEU A 242 20.68 -0.08 23.25
N CYS A 243 21.67 -0.09 24.16
CA CYS A 243 22.36 -1.32 24.55
C CYS A 243 21.41 -2.33 25.23
N ARG A 244 20.51 -1.87 26.12
CA ARG A 244 19.46 -2.72 26.70
C ARG A 244 18.50 -3.28 25.65
N GLN A 245 18.17 -2.49 24.64
CA GLN A 245 17.31 -2.95 23.54
C GLN A 245 17.99 -4.02 22.65
N LEU A 246 19.32 -4.00 22.56
CA LEU A 246 20.12 -5.01 21.85
C LEU A 246 20.42 -6.24 22.72
N GLY A 247 19.86 -6.33 23.93
CA GLY A 247 20.04 -7.44 24.87
C GLY A 247 21.22 -7.30 25.83
N GLY A 248 21.84 -6.12 25.91
CA GLY A 248 22.89 -5.79 26.88
C GLY A 248 22.33 -5.48 28.28
N THR A 249 23.21 -5.51 29.28
CA THR A 249 22.88 -5.11 30.67
C THR A 249 23.62 -3.84 31.04
N ASP A 250 23.12 -3.06 32.02
CA ASP A 250 23.71 -1.76 32.39
C ASP A 250 25.21 -1.84 32.80
N THR A 251 25.71 -3.02 33.17
CA THR A 251 27.14 -3.29 33.43
C THR A 251 27.98 -3.51 32.17
N THR A 252 27.37 -3.96 31.07
CA THR A 252 28.01 -4.16 29.75
C THR A 252 28.03 -2.88 28.91
N CYS A 253 27.18 -1.91 29.27
CA CYS A 253 26.88 -0.73 28.46
C CYS A 253 27.55 0.57 28.97
N LYS A 254 28.70 0.45 29.65
CA LYS A 254 29.50 1.59 30.16
C LYS A 254 30.50 2.11 29.13
#